data_AF-A0A7J3P1Y2-F1
#
_entry.id   AF-A0A7J3P1Y2-F1
#
_cell.length_a   1.000
_cell.length_b   1.000
_cell.length_c   1.000
_cell.angle_alpha   90.00
_cell.angle_beta   90.00
_cell.angle_gamma   90.00
#
_symmetry.space_group_name_H-M   'P 1'
#
loop_
_entity.id
_entity.type
_entity.pdbx_description
1 polymer ?
#
loop_
_entity_poly.entity_id
_entity_poly.type
_entity_poly.pdbx_seq_one_letter_code
_entity_poly.pdbx_strand_id
1 'polypeptide(L)'
;MQRAGSRIVREILRYLEDEGLTGLATLRHYPMEKRIYARFGRCGFALDMQLGSGQGARRVSVLVEAVARGSGRGKKKGYEKAPGTISALFAEVERDGIKYRTMRGQYRDMNELFSYVEEVRAAFYRRYNELRMRGGEGMGRVEAEVFHSVGIKEPDLYLGV
;
A
#
# COMPACT_ATOMS: atom_id res chain seq x y z
N MET A 1 -12.69 22.05 -1.43
CA MET A 1 -12.58 21.27 -0.18
C MET A 1 -11.72 20.03 -0.45
N GLN A 2 -10.48 19.99 0.04
CA GLN A 2 -9.59 18.82 -0.14
C GLN A 2 -10.09 17.66 0.72
N ARG A 3 -10.27 16.48 0.13
CA ARG A 3 -10.74 15.29 0.86
C ARG A 3 -9.57 14.58 1.52
N ALA A 4 -9.75 14.16 2.76
CA ALA A 4 -8.71 13.54 3.58
C ALA A 4 -8.13 12.24 2.98
N GLY A 5 -8.92 11.47 2.20
CA GLY A 5 -8.41 10.31 1.44
C GLY A 5 -7.31 10.66 0.45
N SER A 6 -7.41 11.83 -0.21
CA SER A 6 -6.39 12.34 -1.12
C SER A 6 -5.05 12.62 -0.42
N ARG A 7 -5.04 12.92 0.88
CA ARG A 7 -3.78 13.15 1.61
C ARG A 7 -3.00 11.86 1.84
N ILE A 8 -3.69 10.75 2.14
CA ILE A 8 -3.06 9.43 2.28
C ILE A 8 -2.44 9.00 0.94
N VAL A 9 -3.20 9.14 -0.15
CA VAL A 9 -2.71 8.82 -1.51
C VAL A 9 -1.44 9.62 -1.83
N ARG A 10 -1.48 10.94 -1.69
CA ARG A 10 -0.31 11.81 -1.94
C ARG A 10 0.90 11.41 -1.10
N GLU A 11 0.68 11.04 0.15
CA GLU A 11 1.78 10.64 1.04
C GLU A 11 2.44 9.34 0.57
N ILE A 12 1.66 8.35 0.15
CA ILE A 12 2.17 7.11 -0.42
C ILE A 12 2.90 7.39 -1.74
N LEU A 13 2.28 8.20 -2.62
CA LEU A 13 2.88 8.60 -3.90
C LEU A 13 4.23 9.29 -3.71
N ARG A 14 4.37 10.14 -2.68
CA ARG A 14 5.64 10.80 -2.35
C ARG A 14 6.78 9.80 -2.15
N TYR A 15 6.53 8.66 -1.51
CA TYR A 15 7.55 7.62 -1.34
C TYR A 15 7.78 6.80 -2.62
N LEU A 16 6.71 6.47 -3.35
CA LEU A 16 6.83 5.73 -4.62
C LEU A 16 7.59 6.54 -5.68
N GLU A 17 7.36 7.84 -5.73
CA GLU A 17 7.93 8.76 -6.72
C GLU A 17 9.30 9.33 -6.28
N ASP A 18 9.78 8.97 -5.09
CA ASP A 18 11.09 9.37 -4.60
C ASP A 18 12.19 8.80 -5.53
N GLU A 19 13.09 9.68 -5.97
CA GLU A 19 14.19 9.33 -6.88
C GLU A 19 15.15 8.31 -6.25
N GLY A 20 15.27 8.34 -4.91
CA GLY A 20 16.07 7.41 -4.13
C GLY A 20 15.40 6.07 -3.91
N LEU A 21 14.20 5.79 -4.42
CA LEU A 21 13.58 4.48 -4.30
C LEU A 21 14.43 3.43 -5.03
N THR A 22 14.89 2.43 -4.29
CA THR A 22 15.73 1.32 -4.79
C THR A 22 15.06 -0.03 -4.67
N GLY A 23 14.06 -0.16 -3.79
CA GLY A 23 13.33 -1.40 -3.60
C GLY A 23 11.86 -1.16 -3.30
N LEU A 24 11.01 -2.08 -3.74
CA LEU A 24 9.57 -1.97 -3.63
C LEU A 24 8.94 -3.36 -3.57
N ALA A 25 7.97 -3.57 -2.67
CA ALA A 25 7.21 -4.81 -2.59
C ALA A 25 5.75 -4.60 -2.16
N THR A 26 4.86 -5.54 -2.53
CA THR A 26 3.45 -5.59 -2.11
C THR A 26 2.93 -7.02 -1.94
N LEU A 27 2.05 -7.23 -0.96
CA LEU A 27 1.48 -8.54 -0.59
C LEU A 27 0.17 -8.90 -1.30
N ARG A 28 -0.48 -8.01 -2.06
CA ARG A 28 -1.83 -8.36 -2.60
C ARG A 28 -2.16 -7.88 -4.01
N HIS A 29 -3.23 -8.48 -4.54
CA HIS A 29 -3.67 -8.41 -5.93
C HIS A 29 -5.08 -7.81 -6.09
N TYR A 30 -5.10 -6.56 -6.58
CA TYR A 30 -6.24 -5.63 -6.68
C TYR A 30 -7.65 -6.21 -6.97
N PRO A 31 -7.85 -7.13 -7.93
CA PRO A 31 -9.14 -7.80 -8.16
C PRO A 31 -9.75 -8.48 -6.93
N MET A 32 -8.93 -8.97 -6.00
CA MET A 32 -9.41 -9.65 -4.80
C MET A 32 -9.93 -8.66 -3.76
N GLU A 33 -9.28 -7.51 -3.57
CA GLU A 33 -9.70 -6.47 -2.63
C GLU A 33 -11.08 -5.92 -2.96
N LYS A 34 -11.37 -5.71 -4.25
CA LYS A 34 -12.69 -5.24 -4.69
C LYS A 34 -13.79 -6.23 -4.32
N ARG A 35 -13.53 -7.54 -4.49
CA ARG A 35 -14.48 -8.61 -4.12
C ARG A 35 -14.64 -8.73 -2.60
N ILE A 36 -13.54 -8.67 -1.85
CA ILE A 36 -13.55 -8.71 -0.38
C ILE A 36 -14.32 -7.49 0.15
N TYR A 37 -14.03 -6.30 -0.38
CA TYR A 37 -14.73 -5.07 0.02
C TYR A 37 -16.23 -5.14 -0.26
N ALA A 38 -16.64 -5.57 -1.47
CA ALA A 38 -18.06 -5.68 -1.81
C ALA A 38 -18.82 -6.63 -0.86
N ARG A 39 -18.16 -7.70 -0.38
CA ARG A 39 -18.75 -8.70 0.51
C ARG A 39 -18.72 -8.30 1.99
N PHE A 40 -17.64 -7.70 2.46
CA PHE A 40 -17.39 -7.50 3.89
C PHE A 40 -17.34 -6.03 4.31
N GLY A 41 -17.32 -5.10 3.35
CA GLY A 41 -17.14 -3.68 3.60
C GLY A 41 -15.75 -3.36 4.14
N ARG A 42 -14.78 -4.25 3.96
CA ARG A 42 -13.41 -4.10 4.47
C ARG A 42 -12.42 -4.58 3.42
N CYS A 43 -11.33 -3.87 3.25
CA CYS A 43 -10.17 -4.32 2.47
C CYS A 43 -8.93 -3.56 2.93
N GLY A 44 -7.77 -3.97 2.43
CA GLY A 44 -6.51 -3.32 2.74
C GLY A 44 -5.37 -3.88 1.91
N PHE A 45 -4.24 -3.18 1.91
CA PHE A 45 -3.01 -3.60 1.26
C PHE A 45 -1.81 -3.11 2.07
N ALA A 46 -0.66 -3.73 1.83
CA ALA A 46 0.60 -3.35 2.43
C ALA A 46 1.63 -3.06 1.33
N LEU A 47 2.47 -2.05 1.55
CA LEU A 47 3.60 -1.70 0.70
C LEU A 47 4.87 -1.62 1.53
N ASP A 48 5.94 -2.22 1.05
CA ASP A 48 7.29 -2.00 1.57
C ASP A 48 8.11 -1.24 0.54
N MET A 49 8.75 -0.17 0.97
CA MET A 49 9.57 0.71 0.14
C MET A 49 10.94 0.87 0.75
N GLN A 50 11.98 0.69 -0.05
CA GLN A 50 13.37 0.92 0.33
C GLN A 50 13.91 2.12 -0.43
N LEU A 51 14.47 3.07 0.31
CA LEU A 51 15.00 4.33 -0.23
C LEU A 51 16.48 4.43 0.13
N GLY A 52 17.32 4.70 -0.87
CA GLY A 52 18.78 4.62 -0.77
C GLY A 52 19.31 3.19 -0.91
N SER A 53 20.62 3.02 -0.80
CA SER A 53 21.29 1.72 -0.91
C SER A 53 22.31 1.51 0.22
N GLY A 54 22.65 0.25 0.49
CA GLY A 54 23.64 -0.13 1.51
C GLY A 54 23.22 0.18 2.95
N GLN A 55 24.18 0.45 3.82
CA GLN A 55 23.96 0.66 5.26
C GLN A 55 23.20 1.96 5.61
N GLY A 56 22.88 2.80 4.62
CA GLY A 56 22.10 4.03 4.79
C GLY A 56 20.66 3.92 4.27
N ALA A 57 20.24 2.75 3.81
CA ALA A 57 18.91 2.56 3.28
C ALA A 57 17.86 2.75 4.38
N ARG A 58 16.90 3.65 4.15
CA ARG A 58 15.71 3.80 4.99
C ARG A 58 14.60 2.90 4.43
N ARG A 59 13.81 2.30 5.31
CA ARG A 59 12.66 1.47 4.91
C ARG A 59 11.37 2.09 5.37
N VAL A 60 10.36 2.01 4.53
CA VAL A 60 9.03 2.55 4.81
C VAL A 60 8.03 1.46 4.50
N SER A 61 7.41 0.94 5.56
CA SER A 61 6.30 0.00 5.46
C SER A 61 5.00 0.75 5.65
N VAL A 62 4.04 0.51 4.77
CA VAL A 62 2.72 1.16 4.80
C VAL A 62 1.64 0.11 4.84
N LEU A 63 0.83 0.10 5.89
CA LEU A 63 -0.39 -0.70 5.99
C LEU A 63 -1.60 0.19 5.80
N VAL A 64 -2.39 -0.08 4.76
CA VAL A 64 -3.63 0.65 4.44
C VAL A 64 -4.83 -0.25 4.70
N GLU A 65 -5.82 0.28 5.40
CA GLU A 65 -7.11 -0.37 5.64
C GLU A 65 -8.25 0.57 5.27
N ALA A 66 -9.27 0.03 4.60
CA ALA A 66 -10.52 0.71 4.28
C ALA A 66 -11.69 -0.04 4.92
N VAL A 67 -12.58 0.71 5.56
CA VAL A 67 -13.71 0.17 6.33
C VAL A 67 -14.97 0.98 6.01
N ALA A 68 -15.96 0.33 5.43
CA ALA A 68 -17.24 0.90 5.08
C ALA A 68 -18.06 1.17 6.35
N ARG A 69 -18.82 2.26 6.36
CA ARG A 69 -19.69 2.60 7.48
C ARG A 69 -20.72 1.49 7.69
N GLY A 70 -20.74 0.93 8.90
CA GLY A 70 -21.64 -0.15 9.26
C GLY A 70 -21.13 -1.55 8.90
N SER A 71 -19.91 -1.69 8.34
CA SER A 71 -19.23 -2.98 8.29
C SER A 71 -19.08 -3.54 9.72
N GLY A 72 -19.32 -4.84 9.90
CA GLY A 72 -19.23 -5.50 11.22
C GLY A 72 -20.51 -5.50 12.05
N ARG A 73 -21.58 -4.79 11.64
CA ARG A 73 -22.90 -4.79 12.31
C ARG A 73 -23.89 -5.80 11.71
N GLY A 74 -23.40 -6.90 11.11
CA GLY A 74 -24.19 -7.93 10.43
C GLY A 74 -24.02 -7.97 8.90
N LYS A 75 -24.70 -8.91 8.22
CA LYS A 75 -24.66 -9.07 6.75
C LYS A 75 -25.42 -7.95 6.03
N LYS A 76 -24.89 -6.73 6.01
CA LYS A 76 -25.35 -5.71 5.06
C LYS A 76 -24.77 -6.03 3.68
N LYS A 77 -25.64 -6.15 2.68
CA LYS A 77 -25.27 -6.12 1.25
C LYS A 77 -25.19 -4.66 0.79
N GLY A 78 -24.36 -4.37 -0.21
CA GLY A 78 -24.36 -3.06 -0.88
C GLY A 78 -23.44 -1.99 -0.28
N TYR A 79 -22.23 -2.36 0.16
CA TYR A 79 -21.20 -1.40 0.57
C TYR A 79 -20.70 -0.50 -0.57
N GLU A 80 -21.09 -0.78 -1.81
CA GLU A 80 -20.72 -0.02 -3.01
C GLU A 80 -21.06 1.47 -2.91
N LYS A 81 -22.19 1.79 -2.27
CA LYS A 81 -22.68 3.16 -2.06
C LYS A 81 -22.42 3.69 -0.64
N ALA A 82 -21.78 2.89 0.21
CA ALA A 82 -21.56 3.26 1.60
C ALA A 82 -20.30 4.15 1.71
N PRO A 83 -20.37 5.27 2.44
CA PRO A 83 -19.17 6.00 2.83
C PRO A 83 -18.38 5.17 3.82
N GLY A 84 -17.11 5.52 4.03
CA GLY A 84 -16.29 4.84 5.01
C GLY A 84 -15.03 5.59 5.35
N THR A 85 -14.15 4.91 6.09
CA THR A 85 -12.88 5.44 6.56
C THR A 85 -11.72 4.68 5.94
N ILE A 86 -10.65 5.38 5.62
CA ILE A 86 -9.35 4.80 5.27
C ILE A 86 -8.37 5.18 6.37
N SER A 87 -7.58 4.22 6.84
CA SER A 87 -6.42 4.45 7.70
C SER A 87 -5.17 3.94 7.03
N ALA A 88 -4.07 4.67 7.21
CA ALA A 88 -2.74 4.26 6.79
C ALA A 88 -1.78 4.37 7.97
N LEU A 89 -1.11 3.26 8.31
CA LEU A 89 0.00 3.23 9.24
C LEU A 89 1.29 3.22 8.44
N PHE A 90 2.16 4.18 8.71
CA PHE A 90 3.51 4.26 8.19
C PHE A 90 4.47 3.85 9.30
N ALA A 91 5.34 2.89 9.03
CA ALA A 91 6.47 2.51 9.86
C ALA A 91 7.75 2.84 9.08
N GLU A 92 8.49 3.85 9.55
CA GLU A 92 9.73 4.30 8.95
C GLU A 92 10.89 3.74 9.80
N VAL A 93 11.62 2.78 9.25
CA VAL A 93 12.79 2.17 9.89
C VAL A 93 14.01 3.01 9.53
N GLU A 94 14.59 3.63 10.55
CA GLU A 94 15.82 4.38 10.51
C GLU A 94 16.90 3.63 11.32
N ARG A 95 18.16 4.12 11.28
CA ARG A 95 19.25 3.51 12.05
C ARG A 95 18.99 3.48 13.56
N ASP A 96 18.27 4.48 14.07
CA ASP A 96 18.07 4.70 15.50
C ASP A 96 16.74 4.10 16.02
N GLY A 97 16.00 3.38 15.17
CA GLY A 97 14.75 2.72 15.55
C GLY A 97 13.63 2.90 14.52
N ILE A 98 12.40 2.64 14.95
CA ILE A 98 11.21 2.68 14.08
C ILE A 98 10.32 3.85 14.49
N LYS A 99 10.02 4.73 13.53
CA LYS A 99 9.04 5.80 13.69
C LYS A 99 7.70 5.38 13.13
N TYR A 100 6.65 5.49 13.95
CA TYR A 100 5.29 5.18 13.53
C TYR A 100 4.48 6.46 13.33
N ARG A 101 3.70 6.50 12.25
CA ARG A 101 2.74 7.57 12.01
C ARG A 101 1.46 6.99 11.42
N THR A 102 0.32 7.46 11.91
CA THR A 102 -0.99 7.07 11.38
C THR A 102 -1.67 8.25 10.71
N MET A 103 -2.22 8.02 9.53
CA MET A 103 -3.10 8.94 8.82
C MET A 103 -4.49 8.34 8.70
N ARG A 104 -5.51 9.20 8.74
CA ARG A 104 -6.92 8.81 8.56
C ARG A 104 -7.60 9.71 7.56
N GLY A 105 -8.50 9.13 6.77
CA GLY A 105 -9.31 9.80 5.79
C GLY A 105 -10.68 9.17 5.66
N GLN A 106 -11.50 9.77 4.81
CA GLN A 106 -12.85 9.31 4.50
C GLN A 106 -13.04 9.25 2.98
N TYR A 107 -13.94 8.36 2.55
CA TYR A 107 -14.44 8.26 1.18
C TYR A 107 -15.98 8.19 1.21
N ARG A 108 -16.62 8.62 0.11
CA ARG A 108 -18.09 8.67 0.02
C ARG A 108 -18.71 7.36 -0.45
N ASP A 109 -18.01 6.62 -1.29
CA ASP A 109 -18.47 5.39 -1.91
C ASP A 109 -17.29 4.53 -2.40
N MET A 110 -17.61 3.33 -2.91
CA MET A 110 -16.63 2.41 -3.45
C MET A 110 -15.88 2.98 -4.65
N ASN A 111 -16.53 3.75 -5.53
CA ASN A 111 -15.86 4.28 -6.71
C ASN A 111 -14.75 5.26 -6.32
N GLU A 112 -15.00 6.12 -5.34
CA GLU A 112 -14.00 7.02 -4.77
C GLU A 112 -12.88 6.26 -4.03
N LEU A 113 -13.22 5.23 -3.24
CA LEU A 113 -12.20 4.40 -2.58
C LEU A 113 -11.27 3.77 -3.63
N PHE A 114 -11.83 3.15 -4.66
CA PHE A 114 -11.05 2.42 -5.65
C PHE A 114 -10.36 3.33 -6.67
N SER A 115 -10.80 4.58 -6.87
CA SER A 115 -10.00 5.56 -7.61
C SER A 115 -8.68 5.87 -6.89
N TYR A 116 -8.72 6.02 -5.56
CA TYR A 116 -7.50 6.21 -4.75
C TYR A 116 -6.55 5.02 -4.82
N VAL A 117 -7.10 3.80 -4.79
CA VAL A 117 -6.29 2.58 -4.90
C VAL A 117 -5.67 2.45 -6.30
N GLU A 118 -6.41 2.79 -7.35
CA GLU A 118 -5.87 2.78 -8.72
C GLU A 118 -4.71 3.77 -8.91
N GLU A 119 -4.79 4.96 -8.32
CA GLU A 119 -3.68 5.94 -8.36
C GLU A 119 -2.40 5.35 -7.75
N VAL A 120 -2.49 4.76 -6.56
CA VAL A 120 -1.36 4.10 -5.89
C VAL A 120 -0.86 2.90 -6.70
N ARG A 121 -1.77 2.09 -7.24
CA ARG A 121 -1.45 0.89 -8.05
C ARG A 121 -0.70 1.27 -9.33
N ALA A 122 -1.16 2.28 -10.05
CA ALA A 122 -0.51 2.75 -11.26
C ALA A 122 0.91 3.25 -10.98
N ALA A 123 1.10 4.02 -9.91
CA ALA A 123 2.41 4.49 -9.48
C ALA A 123 3.33 3.32 -9.05
N PHE A 124 2.80 2.36 -8.30
CA PHE A 124 3.52 1.15 -7.91
C PHE A 124 4.06 0.40 -9.12
N TYR A 125 3.20 0.05 -10.09
CA TYR A 125 3.62 -0.72 -11.26
C TYR A 125 4.58 0.05 -12.17
N ARG A 126 4.39 1.37 -12.31
CA ARG A 126 5.33 2.22 -13.04
C ARG A 126 6.73 2.11 -12.43
N ARG A 127 6.86 2.29 -11.11
CA ARG A 127 8.14 2.25 -10.41
C ARG A 127 8.74 0.85 -10.33
N TYR A 128 7.91 -0.17 -10.11
CA TYR A 128 8.32 -1.56 -10.16
C TYR A 128 8.98 -1.90 -11.51
N ASN A 129 8.35 -1.51 -12.62
CA ASN A 129 8.89 -1.76 -13.96
C ASN A 129 10.19 -0.97 -14.21
N GLU A 130 10.26 0.30 -13.80
CA GLU A 130 11.47 1.11 -13.92
C GLU A 130 12.66 0.49 -13.16
N LEU A 131 12.43 0.05 -11.92
CA LEU A 131 13.47 -0.62 -11.10
C LEU A 131 13.93 -1.92 -11.75
N ARG A 132 13.00 -2.72 -12.26
CA ARG A 132 13.31 -3.97 -12.97
C ARG A 132 14.15 -3.72 -14.22
N MET A 133 13.84 -2.66 -14.99
CA MET A 133 14.59 -2.30 -16.21
C MET A 133 15.99 -1.74 -15.92
N ARG A 134 16.20 -1.14 -14.74
CA ARG A 134 17.51 -0.61 -14.29
C ARG A 134 18.45 -1.66 -13.71
N GLY A 135 18.10 -2.95 -13.82
CA GLY A 135 18.89 -4.04 -13.27
C GLY A 135 18.70 -4.24 -11.77
N GLY A 136 17.65 -3.67 -11.18
CA GLY A 136 17.20 -4.10 -9.86
C GLY A 136 16.86 -5.57 -9.93
N GLU A 137 17.58 -6.42 -9.20
CA GLU A 137 17.25 -7.83 -9.09
C GLU A 137 15.81 -7.92 -8.55
N GLY A 138 14.89 -8.35 -9.41
CA GLY A 138 13.64 -8.91 -8.93
C GLY A 138 14.00 -10.15 -8.13
N MET A 139 13.39 -10.35 -6.96
CA MET A 139 13.31 -11.72 -6.48
C MET A 139 12.68 -12.53 -7.62
N GLY A 140 13.25 -13.69 -7.94
CA GLY A 140 12.77 -14.55 -9.02
C GLY A 140 11.34 -15.03 -8.77
N ARG A 141 11.07 -16.32 -8.93
CA ARG A 141 9.79 -16.88 -8.46
C ARG A 141 9.72 -16.72 -6.94
N VAL A 142 8.95 -15.74 -6.46
CA VAL A 142 8.67 -15.61 -5.02
C VAL A 142 7.69 -16.72 -4.65
N GLU A 143 8.17 -17.72 -3.90
CA GLU A 143 7.39 -18.92 -3.56
C GLU A 143 6.38 -18.71 -2.41
N ALA A 144 6.26 -17.52 -1.82
CA ALA A 144 5.30 -17.24 -0.75
C ALA A 144 4.77 -15.81 -0.80
N GLU A 145 3.43 -15.65 -0.79
CA GLU A 145 2.54 -14.49 -0.52
C GLU A 145 2.93 -13.04 -0.91
N VAL A 146 4.13 -12.76 -1.41
CA VAL A 146 4.57 -11.46 -1.96
C VAL A 146 4.27 -11.47 -3.45
N PHE A 147 3.30 -10.65 -3.86
CA PHE A 147 2.80 -10.65 -5.23
C PHE A 147 3.77 -10.01 -6.23
N HIS A 148 4.48 -8.94 -5.84
CA HIS A 148 5.53 -8.31 -6.63
C HIS A 148 6.58 -7.71 -5.70
N SER A 149 7.86 -7.99 -5.95
CA SER A 149 8.99 -7.40 -5.24
C SER A 149 10.18 -7.15 -6.18
N VAL A 150 10.84 -6.02 -6.02
CA VAL A 150 12.07 -5.67 -6.75
C VAL A 150 13.01 -4.93 -5.81
N GLY A 151 14.30 -5.25 -5.83
CA GLY A 151 15.34 -4.49 -5.10
C GLY A 151 15.32 -4.57 -3.57
N ILE A 152 14.38 -5.30 -2.97
CA ILE A 152 14.38 -5.66 -1.54
C ILE A 152 14.80 -7.12 -1.42
N LYS A 153 15.81 -7.40 -0.59
CA LYS A 153 16.26 -8.77 -0.32
C LYS A 153 15.32 -9.46 0.67
N GLU A 154 15.25 -10.80 0.63
CA GLU A 154 14.41 -11.60 1.52
C GLU A 154 14.52 -11.29 3.02
N PRO A 155 15.71 -11.16 3.65
CA PRO A 155 15.82 -10.80 5.07
C PRO A 155 15.33 -9.36 5.38
N ASP A 156 15.09 -8.57 4.35
CA ASP A 156 14.71 -7.17 4.42
C ASP A 156 13.24 -6.91 4.06
N LEU A 157 12.50 -7.97 3.70
CA LEU A 157 11.07 -7.93 3.49
C LEU A 157 10.35 -8.09 4.84
N TYR A 158 9.56 -7.08 5.23
CA TYR A 158 8.69 -7.15 6.40
C TYR A 158 7.25 -7.53 6.02
N LEU A 159 7.04 -7.87 4.74
CA LEU A 159 5.83 -8.42 4.19
C LEU A 159 5.72 -9.92 4.53
N GLY A 160 5.44 -10.21 5.80
CA GLY A 160 5.11 -11.54 6.31
C GLY A 160 4.09 -11.41 7.43
N VAL A 161 3.13 -12.35 7.49
CA VAL A 161 2.19 -12.48 8.62
C VAL A 161 2.87 -13.23 9.75
#